data_AF-A0A8J9X7W2-F1
#
_entry.id   AF-A0A8J9X7W2-F1
#
_cell.length_a   1.000
_cell.length_b   1.000
_cell.length_c   1.000
_cell.angle_alpha   90.00
_cell.angle_beta   90.00
_cell.angle_gamma   90.00
#
_symmetry.space_group_name_H-M   'P 1'
#
loop_
_entity.id
_entity.type
_entity.pdbx_description
1 polymer ?
#
loop_
_entity_poly.entity_id
_entity_poly.type
_entity_poly.pdbx_seq_one_letter_code
_entity_poly.pdbx_strand_id
1 'polypeptide(L)'
;YHKIRMTYYDAGDNTQVFNSVWYPDPAYNLPVLGIDLLAFNRKKYLAIVDFQPLHQDENDHSTPFEHLLQPIKEEYDTLKGRMSSKFYDETQFFSQQMLFARFEDEGVVSQDLFPAFSRYVETHLNLLRSTTPVAADVPNVLARQQAYDTYSAERDPATGLFAAMFGADWAADFVHDFLFSSS
;
A
#
# COMPACT_ATOMS: atom_id res chain seq x y z
N TYR A 1 9.26 12.59 3.74
CA TYR A 1 8.49 11.59 4.50
C TYR A 1 8.61 11.92 5.97
N HIS A 2 7.51 11.83 6.71
CA HIS A 2 7.54 11.96 8.17
C HIS A 2 7.50 10.59 8.87
N LYS A 3 6.99 9.55 8.20
CA LYS A 3 7.01 8.16 8.65
C LYS A 3 7.23 7.22 7.45
N ILE A 4 8.11 6.24 7.60
CA ILE A 4 8.20 5.08 6.72
C ILE A 4 8.24 3.87 7.64
N ARG A 5 7.29 2.94 7.47
CA ARG A 5 7.30 1.68 8.20
C ARG A 5 7.56 0.52 7.24
N MET A 6 8.26 -0.48 7.75
CA MET A 6 8.58 -1.70 7.01
C MET A 6 8.40 -2.88 7.97
N THR A 7 7.71 -3.89 7.49
CA THR A 7 7.56 -5.18 8.14
C THR A 7 8.10 -6.24 7.21
N TYR A 8 8.98 -7.08 7.72
CA TYR A 8 9.47 -8.27 7.05
C TYR A 8 9.19 -9.47 7.94
N TYR A 9 8.58 -10.51 7.36
CA TYR A 9 8.31 -11.76 8.04
C TYR A 9 8.84 -12.92 7.21
N ASP A 10 9.76 -13.67 7.81
CA ASP A 10 10.37 -14.87 7.24
C ASP A 10 9.91 -16.10 8.02
N ALA A 11 9.05 -16.91 7.41
CA ALA A 11 8.66 -18.22 7.90
C ALA A 11 9.11 -19.34 6.94
N GLY A 12 10.29 -19.16 6.32
CA GLY A 12 10.83 -20.07 5.31
C GLY A 12 9.91 -20.20 4.11
N ASP A 13 9.81 -21.41 3.56
CA ASP A 13 8.99 -21.67 2.37
C ASP A 13 7.49 -21.48 2.61
N ASN A 14 7.04 -21.57 3.87
CA ASN A 14 5.62 -21.51 4.20
C ASN A 14 5.04 -20.11 3.95
N THR A 15 5.73 -19.06 4.38
CA THR A 15 5.24 -17.69 4.25
C THR A 15 6.40 -16.71 4.24
N GLN A 16 6.40 -15.79 3.27
CA GLN A 16 7.23 -14.59 3.26
C GLN A 16 6.31 -13.38 3.13
N VAL A 17 6.53 -12.34 3.94
CA VAL A 17 5.79 -11.08 3.83
C VAL A 17 6.77 -9.92 3.82
N PHE A 18 6.55 -9.01 2.88
CA PHE A 18 7.11 -7.67 2.91
C PHE A 18 5.98 -6.66 2.81
N ASN A 19 5.77 -5.90 3.87
CA ASN A 19 4.77 -4.85 3.92
C ASN A 19 5.45 -3.52 4.24
N SER A 20 5.09 -2.46 3.53
CA SER A 20 5.65 -1.14 3.80
C SER A 20 4.65 -0.05 3.44
N VAL A 21 4.60 0.98 4.28
CA VAL A 21 3.78 2.16 4.05
C VAL A 21 4.61 3.40 4.31
N TRP A 22 4.64 4.29 3.31
CA TRP A 22 5.48 5.48 3.31
C TRP A 22 4.57 6.69 3.34
N TYR A 23 4.61 7.43 4.43
CA TYR A 23 3.80 8.61 4.65
C TYR A 23 4.61 9.85 4.26
N PRO A 24 4.26 10.55 3.17
CA PRO A 24 4.87 11.83 2.84
C PRO A 24 4.74 12.80 4.01
N ASP A 25 5.67 13.76 4.09
CA ASP A 25 5.48 14.86 5.03
C ASP A 25 4.17 15.59 4.67
N PRO A 26 3.29 15.87 5.65
CA PRO A 26 1.96 16.40 5.40
C PRO A 26 1.98 17.75 4.66
N ALA A 27 3.09 18.49 4.67
CA ALA A 27 3.22 19.73 3.90
C ALA A 27 3.18 19.49 2.38
N TYR A 28 3.41 18.26 1.90
CA TYR A 28 3.46 17.96 0.47
C TYR A 28 2.12 17.51 -0.11
N ASN A 29 1.14 17.11 0.72
CA ASN A 29 -0.19 16.66 0.27
C ASN A 29 -0.11 15.60 -0.85
N LEU A 30 0.72 14.58 -0.64
CA LEU A 30 0.97 13.48 -1.58
C LEU A 30 0.31 12.19 -1.09
N PRO A 31 0.03 11.23 -2.01
CA PRO A 31 -0.52 9.94 -1.66
C PRO A 31 0.44 9.16 -0.75
N VAL A 32 -0.11 8.21 0.00
CA VAL A 32 0.69 7.23 0.73
C VAL A 32 1.18 6.17 -0.25
N LEU A 33 2.45 5.79 -0.18
CA LEU A 33 2.93 4.64 -0.94
C LEU A 33 2.67 3.37 -0.13
N GLY A 34 1.72 2.56 -0.59
CA GLY A 34 1.36 1.28 0.00
C GLY A 34 1.99 0.11 -0.74
N ILE A 35 2.67 -0.77 -0.01
CA ILE A 35 3.32 -1.96 -0.55
C ILE A 35 2.95 -3.15 0.32
N ASP A 36 2.40 -4.19 -0.29
CA ASP A 36 2.07 -5.44 0.39
C ASP A 36 2.38 -6.63 -0.52
N LEU A 37 3.46 -7.35 -0.21
CA LEU A 37 3.98 -8.47 -0.98
C LEU A 37 3.98 -9.73 -0.12
N LEU A 38 3.20 -10.73 -0.51
CA LEU A 38 3.06 -11.97 0.23
C LEU A 38 3.37 -13.16 -0.69
N ALA A 39 4.14 -14.11 -0.18
CA ALA A 39 4.34 -15.41 -0.78
C ALA A 39 3.91 -16.49 0.19
N PHE A 40 3.12 -17.46 -0.28
CA PHE A 40 2.62 -18.58 0.52
C PHE A 40 3.04 -19.91 -0.12
N ASN A 41 3.72 -20.74 0.66
CA ASN A 41 4.19 -22.08 0.27
C ASN A 41 5.01 -22.09 -1.03
N ARG A 42 5.64 -20.95 -1.38
CA ARG A 42 6.34 -20.70 -2.67
C ARG A 42 5.50 -21.03 -3.91
N LYS A 43 4.17 -21.01 -3.78
CA LYS A 43 3.20 -21.41 -4.81
C LYS A 43 2.14 -20.38 -5.09
N LYS A 44 1.84 -19.51 -4.13
CA LYS A 44 0.82 -18.47 -4.28
C LYS A 44 1.42 -17.16 -3.86
N TYR A 45 1.31 -16.18 -4.72
CA TYR A 45 1.84 -14.85 -4.51
C TYR A 45 0.69 -13.85 -4.58
N LEU A 46 0.73 -12.86 -3.69
CA LEU A 46 -0.14 -11.70 -3.70
C LEU A 46 0.76 -10.47 -3.68
N ALA A 47 0.53 -9.54 -4.60
CA ALA A 47 1.28 -8.30 -4.65
C ALA A 47 0.33 -7.11 -4.82
N ILE A 48 0.51 -6.11 -3.96
CA ILE A 48 -0.16 -4.83 -4.00
C ILE A 48 0.91 -3.74 -3.94
N VAL A 49 0.92 -2.83 -4.91
CA VAL A 49 1.75 -1.62 -4.90
C VAL A 49 0.91 -0.48 -5.44
N ASP A 50 0.76 0.60 -4.67
CA ASP A 50 -0.13 1.69 -5.04
C ASP A 50 0.27 3.05 -4.46
N PHE A 51 -0.15 4.11 -5.15
CA PHE A 51 -0.20 5.46 -4.59
C PHE A 51 -1.59 5.64 -3.98
N GLN A 52 -1.73 5.26 -2.73
CA GLN A 52 -2.98 5.27 -1.98
C GLN A 52 -3.40 6.73 -1.72
N PRO A 53 -4.47 7.22 -2.35
CA PRO A 53 -4.79 8.62 -2.30
C PRO A 53 -5.50 8.98 -0.99
N LEU A 54 -5.21 10.17 -0.46
CA LEU A 54 -5.72 10.66 0.83
C LEU A 54 -7.01 11.48 0.66
N HIS A 55 -8.00 10.99 -0.10
CA HIS A 55 -9.27 11.71 -0.30
C HIS A 55 -10.23 11.49 0.88
N GLN A 56 -11.09 12.47 1.14
CA GLN A 56 -12.19 12.34 2.12
C GLN A 56 -13.49 11.87 1.46
N ASP A 57 -13.66 12.13 0.16
CA ASP A 57 -14.84 11.76 -0.64
C ASP A 57 -14.43 10.80 -1.75
N GLU A 58 -15.10 9.67 -1.84
CA GLU A 58 -14.90 8.67 -2.89
C GLU A 58 -15.22 9.24 -4.28
N ASN A 59 -16.09 10.25 -4.41
CA ASN A 59 -16.35 10.88 -5.71
C ASN A 59 -15.15 11.68 -6.26
N ASP A 60 -14.11 11.90 -5.45
CA ASP A 60 -12.85 12.57 -5.81
C ASP A 60 -11.80 11.60 -6.40
N HIS A 61 -12.26 10.46 -6.94
CA HIS A 61 -11.42 9.44 -7.59
C HIS A 61 -10.55 9.93 -8.76
N SER A 62 -10.70 11.18 -9.22
CA SER A 62 -9.73 11.80 -10.12
C SER A 62 -8.44 12.16 -9.38
N THR A 63 -7.64 11.16 -9.03
CA THR A 63 -6.40 11.43 -8.31
C THR A 63 -5.41 12.13 -9.25
N PRO A 64 -4.73 13.21 -8.84
CA PRO A 64 -3.85 13.97 -9.71
C PRO A 64 -2.62 13.19 -10.20
N PHE A 65 -2.39 11.96 -9.72
CA PHE A 65 -1.18 11.19 -9.97
C PHE A 65 -1.40 9.95 -10.85
N GLU A 66 -2.64 9.62 -11.22
CA GLU A 66 -2.91 8.41 -12.03
C GLU A 66 -2.16 8.41 -13.36
N HIS A 67 -2.06 9.57 -14.00
CA HIS A 67 -1.35 9.74 -15.27
C HIS A 67 0.14 9.38 -15.20
N LEU A 68 0.74 9.39 -14.00
CA LEU A 68 2.13 8.98 -13.77
C LEU A 68 2.26 7.45 -13.68
N LEU A 69 1.24 6.79 -13.15
CA LEU A 69 1.23 5.36 -12.86
C LEU A 69 0.69 4.51 -14.01
N GLN A 70 -0.29 5.05 -14.74
CA GLN A 70 -0.95 4.36 -15.85
C GLN A 70 0.05 3.82 -16.88
N PRO A 71 1.04 4.59 -17.39
CA PRO A 71 1.98 4.07 -18.38
C PRO A 71 2.81 2.90 -17.84
N ILE A 72 3.15 2.93 -16.55
CA ILE A 72 3.90 1.83 -15.91
C ILE A 72 3.00 0.60 -15.82
N LYS A 73 1.77 0.75 -15.31
CA LYS A 73 0.81 -0.37 -15.17
C LYS A 73 0.51 -1.00 -16.53
N GLU A 74 0.39 -0.20 -17.59
CA GLU A 74 0.09 -0.67 -18.94
C GLU A 74 1.11 -1.67 -19.49
N GLU A 75 2.37 -1.59 -19.06
CA GLU A 75 3.45 -2.49 -19.50
C GLU A 75 3.37 -3.90 -18.88
N TYR A 76 2.63 -4.11 -17.80
CA TYR A 76 2.62 -5.37 -17.04
C TYR A 76 1.21 -5.95 -16.88
N ASP A 77 0.76 -6.74 -17.87
CA ASP A 77 -0.58 -7.35 -17.85
C ASP A 77 -0.82 -8.29 -16.66
N THR A 78 0.23 -8.97 -16.19
CA THR A 78 0.20 -9.87 -15.02
C THR A 78 -0.13 -9.15 -13.71
N LEU A 79 0.04 -7.81 -13.67
CA LEU A 79 -0.16 -6.97 -12.48
C LEU A 79 -1.48 -6.18 -12.51
N LYS A 80 -2.38 -6.47 -13.47
CA LYS A 80 -3.68 -5.82 -13.66
C LYS A 80 -4.85 -6.66 -13.13
N GLY A 81 -4.60 -7.47 -12.09
CA GLY A 81 -5.65 -8.21 -11.40
C GLY A 81 -6.67 -7.30 -10.73
N ARG A 82 -7.76 -7.90 -10.24
CA ARG A 82 -8.82 -7.19 -9.50
C ARG A 82 -8.87 -7.66 -8.06
N MET A 83 -9.11 -6.71 -7.15
CA MET A 83 -9.35 -7.06 -5.77
C MET A 83 -10.70 -7.80 -5.67
N SER A 84 -10.95 -8.42 -4.53
CA SER A 84 -12.29 -8.91 -4.23
C SER A 84 -12.93 -7.86 -3.33
N SER A 85 -14.15 -7.45 -3.66
CA SER A 85 -14.99 -6.55 -2.84
C SER A 85 -15.28 -7.06 -1.42
N LYS A 86 -14.78 -8.25 -1.06
CA LYS A 86 -14.93 -8.86 0.27
C LYS A 86 -13.93 -8.32 1.30
N PHE A 87 -12.77 -7.81 0.89
CA PHE A 87 -11.67 -7.46 1.80
C PHE A 87 -11.41 -5.95 1.90
N TYR A 88 -11.57 -5.23 0.80
CA TYR A 88 -11.56 -3.77 0.79
C TYR A 88 -12.71 -3.27 -0.06
N ASP A 89 -13.23 -2.10 0.31
CA ASP A 89 -13.95 -1.31 -0.68
C ASP A 89 -12.92 -0.78 -1.66
N GLU A 90 -13.00 -1.19 -2.94
CA GLU A 90 -12.01 -0.84 -3.96
C GLU A 90 -11.95 0.68 -4.20
N THR A 91 -12.91 1.44 -3.66
CA THR A 91 -13.03 2.88 -3.79
C THR A 91 -12.39 3.67 -2.64
N GLN A 92 -12.08 3.04 -1.50
CA GLN A 92 -11.55 3.78 -0.35
C GLN A 92 -10.04 3.58 -0.20
N PHE A 93 -9.29 4.65 -0.48
CA PHE A 93 -7.82 4.74 -0.38
C PHE A 93 -7.00 3.89 -1.36
N PHE A 94 -7.59 3.43 -2.47
CA PHE A 94 -6.85 2.82 -3.59
C PHE A 94 -7.00 3.65 -4.87
N SER A 95 -5.92 3.75 -5.64
CA SER A 95 -5.95 4.39 -6.95
C SER A 95 -6.45 3.41 -8.03
N GLN A 96 -6.95 3.94 -9.15
CA GLN A 96 -7.29 3.09 -10.31
C GLN A 96 -6.05 2.43 -10.92
N GLN A 97 -4.87 2.95 -10.60
CA GLN A 97 -3.58 2.50 -11.09
C GLN A 97 -2.85 1.59 -10.11
N MET A 98 -3.50 1.10 -9.05
CA MET A 98 -2.94 0.06 -8.19
C MET A 98 -2.44 -1.12 -9.02
N LEU A 99 -1.20 -1.55 -8.76
CA LEU A 99 -0.72 -2.87 -9.17
C LEU A 99 -1.33 -3.88 -8.22
N PHE A 100 -2.09 -4.82 -8.76
CA PHE A 100 -2.72 -5.88 -7.99
C PHE A 100 -2.53 -7.20 -8.71
N ALA A 101 -1.86 -8.16 -8.08
CA ALA A 101 -1.56 -9.43 -8.72
C ALA A 101 -1.78 -10.60 -7.76
N ARG A 102 -2.41 -11.65 -8.27
CA ARG A 102 -2.38 -12.99 -7.69
C ARG A 102 -1.85 -13.94 -8.74
N PHE A 103 -0.76 -14.62 -8.44
CA PHE A 103 -0.10 -15.51 -9.40
C PHE A 103 0.55 -16.71 -8.71
N GLU A 104 0.83 -17.75 -9.49
CA GLU A 104 1.47 -18.98 -9.00
C GLU A 104 2.89 -19.17 -9.55
N ASP A 105 3.20 -18.54 -10.68
CA ASP A 105 4.53 -18.56 -11.28
C ASP A 105 5.45 -17.55 -10.59
N GLU A 106 6.44 -18.06 -9.85
CA GLU A 106 7.45 -17.23 -9.18
C GLU A 106 8.25 -16.35 -10.16
N GLY A 107 8.37 -16.75 -11.43
CA GLY A 107 9.07 -15.97 -12.46
C GLY A 107 8.55 -14.53 -12.58
N VAL A 108 7.25 -14.32 -12.36
CA VAL A 108 6.57 -13.01 -12.37
C VAL A 108 7.18 -12.04 -11.36
N VAL A 109 7.73 -12.53 -10.23
CA VAL A 109 8.38 -11.68 -9.23
C VAL A 109 9.54 -10.91 -9.85
N SER A 110 10.41 -11.61 -10.58
CA SER A 110 11.62 -11.03 -11.16
C SER A 110 11.40 -10.32 -12.49
N GLN A 111 10.46 -10.82 -13.30
CA GLN A 111 10.21 -10.35 -14.66
C GLN A 111 9.32 -9.11 -14.69
N ASP A 112 8.28 -9.08 -13.85
CA ASP A 112 7.23 -8.07 -13.93
C ASP A 112 7.14 -7.24 -12.64
N LEU A 113 6.98 -7.91 -11.49
CA LEU A 113 6.69 -7.24 -10.22
C LEU A 113 7.85 -6.36 -9.77
N PHE A 114 9.08 -6.87 -9.70
CA PHE A 114 10.22 -6.10 -9.20
C PHE A 114 10.55 -4.86 -10.06
N PRO A 115 10.57 -4.94 -11.40
CA PRO A 115 10.69 -3.77 -12.27
C PRO A 115 9.55 -2.75 -12.08
N ALA A 116 8.29 -3.21 -12.04
CA ALA A 116 7.14 -2.33 -11.85
C ALA A 116 7.17 -1.64 -10.47
N PHE A 117 7.41 -2.40 -9.42
CA PHE A 117 7.61 -1.93 -8.05
C PHE A 117 8.69 -0.84 -7.99
N SER A 118 9.86 -1.09 -8.59
CA SER A 118 10.98 -0.14 -8.59
C SER A 118 10.57 1.18 -9.25
N ARG A 119 9.82 1.13 -10.36
CA ARG A 119 9.31 2.32 -11.06
C ARG A 119 8.24 3.06 -10.28
N TYR A 120 7.38 2.36 -9.53
CA TYR A 120 6.41 3.01 -8.63
C TYR A 120 7.13 3.77 -7.51
N VAL A 121 8.11 3.12 -6.86
CA VAL A 121 8.92 3.76 -5.80
C VAL A 121 9.68 4.97 -6.36
N GLU A 122 10.33 4.84 -7.51
CA GLU A 122 11.07 5.94 -8.14
C GLU A 122 10.15 7.11 -8.53
N THR A 123 8.98 6.80 -9.12
CA THR A 123 7.95 7.82 -9.44
C THR A 123 7.50 8.56 -8.17
N HIS A 124 7.31 7.84 -7.07
CA HIS A 124 6.88 8.44 -5.80
C HIS A 124 7.95 9.37 -5.22
N LEU A 125 9.22 8.95 -5.29
CA LEU A 125 10.35 9.76 -4.87
C LEU A 125 10.50 11.02 -5.73
N ASN A 126 10.30 10.90 -7.04
CA ASN A 126 10.35 12.03 -7.96
C ASN A 126 9.21 13.02 -7.70
N LEU A 127 8.00 12.52 -7.40
CA LEU A 127 6.86 13.34 -7.00
C LEU A 127 7.16 14.16 -5.74
N LEU A 128 7.76 13.53 -4.72
CA LEU A 128 8.16 14.23 -3.50
C LEU A 128 9.22 15.32 -3.77
N ARG A 129 10.18 15.05 -4.66
CA ARG A 129 11.26 15.99 -5.02
C ARG A 129 10.77 17.17 -5.86
N SER A 130 9.73 16.98 -6.67
CA SER A 130 9.19 18.02 -7.56
C SER A 130 8.04 18.83 -6.96
N THR A 131 7.47 18.37 -5.84
CA THR A 131 6.35 19.03 -5.16
C THR A 131 6.84 20.08 -4.17
N THR A 132 6.32 21.30 -4.28
CA THR A 132 6.59 22.38 -3.33
C THR A 132 5.74 22.19 -2.07
N PRO A 133 6.32 22.23 -0.86
CA PRO A 133 5.54 22.09 0.37
C PRO A 133 4.67 23.32 0.64
N VAL A 134 3.46 23.08 1.14
CA VAL A 134 2.47 24.08 1.53
C VAL A 134 2.13 23.89 3.02
N ALA A 135 2.69 24.74 3.88
CA ALA A 135 2.51 24.63 5.33
C ALA A 135 1.03 24.72 5.77
N ALA A 136 0.20 25.42 5.00
CA ALA A 136 -1.23 25.54 5.27
C ALA A 136 -2.01 24.22 5.10
N ASP A 137 -1.50 23.28 4.31
CA ASP A 137 -2.16 21.98 4.07
C ASP A 137 -1.95 21.00 5.22
N VAL A 138 -0.92 21.23 6.06
CA VAL A 138 -0.45 20.28 7.08
C VAL A 138 -1.59 19.75 7.97
N PRO A 139 -2.46 20.58 8.58
CA PRO A 139 -3.52 20.06 9.46
C PRO A 139 -4.51 19.17 8.71
N ASN A 140 -4.89 19.54 7.49
CA ASN A 140 -5.85 18.79 6.67
C ASN A 140 -5.25 17.49 6.14
N VAL A 141 -3.96 17.47 5.78
CA VAL A 141 -3.29 16.26 5.32
C VAL A 141 -3.08 15.28 6.47
N LEU A 142 -2.71 15.75 7.66
CA LEU A 142 -2.60 14.91 8.86
C LEU A 142 -3.93 14.23 9.20
N ALA A 143 -5.04 14.97 9.18
CA ALA A 143 -6.37 14.39 9.42
C ALA A 143 -6.73 13.29 8.40
N ARG A 144 -6.32 13.44 7.14
CA ARG A 144 -6.56 12.45 6.08
C ARG A 144 -5.64 11.23 6.19
N GLN A 145 -4.39 11.43 6.63
CA GLN A 145 -3.49 10.32 6.98
C GLN A 145 -4.00 9.53 8.19
N GLN A 146 -4.59 10.22 9.18
CA GLN A 146 -5.24 9.56 10.31
C GLN A 146 -6.46 8.75 9.86
N ALA A 147 -7.33 9.32 9.02
CA ALA A 147 -8.47 8.59 8.46
C ALA A 147 -8.05 7.35 7.66
N TYR A 148 -6.95 7.45 6.90
CA TYR A 148 -6.32 6.31 6.22
C TYR A 148 -5.87 5.23 7.22
N ASP A 149 -5.21 5.60 8.32
CA ASP A 149 -4.77 4.67 9.36
C ASP A 149 -5.96 3.96 10.01
N THR A 150 -7.00 4.70 10.43
CA THR A 150 -8.21 4.11 11.03
C THR A 150 -8.91 3.14 10.08
N TYR A 151 -9.15 3.54 8.83
CA TYR A 151 -9.76 2.66 7.82
C TYR A 151 -8.94 1.39 7.60
N SER A 152 -7.62 1.55 7.46
CA SER A 152 -6.73 0.43 7.17
C SER A 152 -6.63 -0.52 8.36
N ALA A 153 -6.61 -0.03 9.59
CA ALA A 153 -6.59 -0.86 10.80
C ALA A 153 -7.85 -1.73 10.95
N GLU A 154 -9.03 -1.17 10.64
CA GLU A 154 -10.31 -1.89 10.70
C GLU A 154 -10.44 -2.98 9.63
N ARG A 155 -9.75 -2.82 8.49
CA ARG A 155 -9.91 -3.66 7.29
C ARG A 155 -8.71 -4.54 6.98
N ASP A 156 -7.60 -4.40 7.71
CA ASP A 156 -6.38 -5.15 7.43
C ASP A 156 -6.65 -6.68 7.45
N PRO A 157 -6.56 -7.38 6.30
CA PRO A 157 -6.80 -8.81 6.23
C PRO A 157 -5.71 -9.61 6.97
N ALA A 158 -4.56 -9.00 7.28
CA ALA A 158 -3.46 -9.65 7.97
C ALA A 158 -3.71 -9.81 9.49
N THR A 159 -4.67 -9.10 10.09
CA THR A 159 -4.99 -9.21 11.52
C THR A 159 -5.30 -10.65 11.94
N GLY A 160 -6.08 -11.37 11.12
CA GLY A 160 -6.38 -12.79 11.38
C GLY A 160 -5.15 -13.70 11.27
N LEU A 161 -4.25 -13.38 10.34
CA LEU A 161 -2.98 -14.10 10.19
C LEU A 161 -2.08 -13.86 11.41
N PHE A 162 -1.91 -12.61 11.85
CA PHE A 162 -1.11 -12.28 13.04
C PHE A 162 -1.70 -12.90 14.30
N ALA A 163 -3.02 -12.86 14.49
CA ALA A 163 -3.67 -13.45 15.65
C ALA A 163 -3.45 -14.96 15.73
N ALA A 164 -3.48 -15.67 14.59
CA ALA A 164 -3.21 -17.10 14.54
C ALA A 164 -1.74 -17.46 14.85
N MET A 165 -0.80 -16.57 14.52
CA MET A 165 0.63 -16.80 14.71
C MET A 165 1.14 -16.36 16.09
N PHE A 166 0.64 -15.24 16.60
CA PHE A 166 1.21 -14.52 17.74
C PHE A 166 0.21 -14.26 18.88
N GLY A 167 -1.07 -14.57 18.68
CA GLY A 167 -2.15 -14.31 19.63
C GLY A 167 -2.87 -12.98 19.37
N ALA A 168 -4.12 -12.91 19.85
CA ALA A 168 -5.02 -11.80 19.55
C ALA A 168 -4.53 -10.45 20.12
N ASP A 169 -4.04 -10.44 21.37
CA ASP A 169 -3.58 -9.21 22.02
C ASP A 169 -2.36 -8.63 21.29
N TRP A 170 -1.37 -9.48 20.98
CA TRP A 170 -0.19 -9.06 20.21
C TRP A 170 -0.58 -8.53 18.83
N ALA A 171 -1.52 -9.18 18.15
CA ALA A 171 -1.97 -8.74 16.83
C ALA A 171 -2.67 -7.37 16.89
N ALA A 172 -3.49 -7.14 17.92
CA ALA A 172 -4.14 -5.84 18.15
C ALA A 172 -3.10 -4.74 18.40
N ASP A 173 -2.15 -4.97 19.31
CA ASP A 173 -1.07 -4.01 19.58
C ASP A 173 -0.24 -3.75 18.32
N PHE A 174 0.10 -4.78 17.55
CA PHE A 174 0.87 -4.61 16.32
C PHE A 174 0.14 -3.78 15.26
N VAL A 175 -1.17 -3.97 15.12
CA VAL A 175 -2.01 -3.20 14.19
C VAL A 175 -2.11 -1.74 14.64
N HIS A 176 -2.47 -1.48 15.89
CA HIS A 176 -2.81 -0.14 16.37
C HIS A 176 -1.62 0.68 16.87
N ASP A 177 -0.54 0.06 17.34
CA ASP A 177 0.63 0.80 17.86
C ASP A 177 1.73 0.95 16.80
N PHE A 178 1.77 0.06 15.79
CA PHE A 178 2.84 0.05 14.79
C PHE A 178 2.35 0.26 13.35
N LEU A 179 1.52 -0.66 12.82
CA LEU A 179 1.08 -0.59 11.42
C LEU A 179 0.29 0.69 11.16
N PHE A 180 -0.69 1.00 12.00
CA PHE A 180 -1.55 2.16 11.85
C PHE A 180 -1.58 2.93 13.16
N SER A 181 -0.42 3.45 13.56
CA SER A 181 -0.19 4.11 14.85
C SER A 181 -1.04 5.35 15.14
N SER A 182 -1.83 5.81 14.16
CA SER A 182 -2.76 6.93 14.31
C SER A 182 -4.24 6.49 14.29
N SER A 183 -4.48 5.17 14.21
CA SER A 183 -5.82 4.58 14.14
C SER A 183 -6.63 4.72 15.42
#